data_AF-A0A5B7BXF2-F1
#
_entry.id   AF-A0A5B7BXF2-F1
#
_cell.length_a   1.000
_cell.length_b   1.000
_cell.length_c   1.000
_cell.angle_alpha   90.00
_cell.angle_beta   90.00
_cell.angle_gamma   90.00
#
_symmetry.space_group_name_H-M   'P 1'
#
loop_
_entity.id
_entity.type
_entity.pdbx_description
1 polymer ?
#
loop_
_entity_poly.entity_id
_entity_poly.type
_entity_poly.pdbx_seq_one_letter_code
_entity_poly.pdbx_strand_id
1 'polypeptide(L)'
;KKMSKKNPLVFLDVSIDGDPVEKMVFELFYDVVPKTAENFRALCTGEKGISSKTGRPLHYKGSFFHCIIKGSMAQGGDFLKRDGTFGESIYGEKFPGGG
;
A
#
# COMPACT_ATOMS: atom_id res chain seq x y z
N LYS A 1 -22.73 -21.35 12.08
CA LYS A 1 -21.32 -21.03 12.45
C LYS A 1 -20.80 -19.97 11.49
N LYS A 2 -20.69 -18.70 11.92
CA LYS A 2 -20.09 -17.64 11.10
C LYS A 2 -18.57 -17.85 11.18
N MET A 3 -17.94 -18.35 10.12
CA MET A 3 -16.48 -18.48 10.10
C MET A 3 -15.89 -17.07 10.23
N SER A 4 -15.10 -16.80 11.27
CA SER A 4 -14.33 -15.56 11.35
C SER A 4 -13.35 -15.56 10.19
N LYS A 5 -13.59 -14.75 9.16
CA LYS A 5 -12.59 -14.54 8.11
C LYS A 5 -11.36 -13.95 8.79
N LYS A 6 -10.23 -14.66 8.72
CA LYS A 6 -8.95 -14.13 9.20
C LYS A 6 -8.59 -12.90 8.37
N ASN A 7 -8.08 -11.88 9.04
CA ASN A 7 -7.56 -10.69 8.38
C ASN A 7 -6.40 -11.06 7.44
N PRO A 8 -6.33 -10.46 6.24
CA PRO A 8 -5.21 -10.67 5.33
C PRO A 8 -3.90 -10.18 5.96
N LEU A 9 -2.84 -10.96 5.78
CA LEU A 9 -1.47 -10.53 6.03
C LEU A 9 -0.81 -10.17 4.71
N VAL A 10 -0.12 -9.04 4.67
CA VAL A 10 0.73 -8.62 3.55
C VAL A 10 2.10 -8.26 4.06
N PHE A 11 3.08 -8.13 3.15
CA PHE A 11 4.42 -7.73 3.54
C PHE A 11 5.02 -6.75 2.52
N LEU A 12 5.96 -5.96 3.01
CA LEU A 12 6.85 -5.14 2.20
C LEU A 12 8.28 -5.57 2.51
N ASP A 13 9.00 -5.90 1.45
CA ASP A 13 10.44 -6.14 1.48
C ASP A 13 11.13 -4.80 1.25
N VAL A 14 11.85 -4.30 2.25
CA VAL A 14 12.43 -2.95 2.30
C VAL A 14 13.94 -3.03 2.45
N SER A 15 14.68 -2.28 1.63
CA SER A 15 16.11 -2.04 1.80
C SER A 15 16.38 -0.56 2.01
N ILE A 16 17.46 -0.25 2.72
CA ILE A 16 17.94 1.11 2.97
C ILE A 16 19.36 1.19 2.42
N ASP A 17 19.66 2.14 1.53
CA ASP A 17 21.00 2.36 0.97
C ASP A 17 21.71 1.11 0.38
N GLY A 18 20.94 0.14 -0.10
CA GLY A 18 21.47 -1.11 -0.65
C GLY A 18 21.77 -2.21 0.36
N ASP A 19 21.47 -1.96 1.64
CA ASP A 19 21.53 -2.98 2.70
C ASP A 19 20.60 -4.16 2.40
N PRO A 20 20.85 -5.32 3.03
CA PRO A 20 19.97 -6.47 2.91
C PRO A 20 18.51 -6.12 3.16
N VAL A 21 17.64 -6.74 2.36
CA VAL A 21 16.19 -6.55 2.48
C VAL A 21 15.70 -7.09 3.82
N GLU A 22 14.94 -6.26 4.54
CA GLU A 22 14.17 -6.66 5.70
C GLU A 22 12.67 -6.71 5.39
N LYS A 23 11.96 -7.63 6.06
CA LYS A 23 10.54 -7.86 5.82
C LYS A 23 9.68 -7.18 6.88
N MET A 24 8.86 -6.23 6.45
CA MET A 24 7.79 -5.64 7.26
C MET A 24 6.48 -6.36 6.95
N VAL A 25 5.83 -6.93 7.97
CA VAL A 25 4.55 -7.66 7.82
C VAL A 25 3.42 -6.84 8.43
N PHE A 26 2.29 -6.77 7.73
CA PHE A 26 1.12 -5.99 8.12
C PHE A 26 -0.13 -6.89 8.16
N GLU A 27 -0.88 -6.81 9.24
CA GLU A 27 -2.26 -7.33 9.31
C GLU A 27 -3.23 -6.23 8.88
N LEU A 28 -4.12 -6.56 7.94
CA LEU A 28 -5.12 -5.64 7.42
C LEU A 28 -6.47 -5.91 8.07
N PHE A 29 -7.01 -4.93 8.81
CA PHE A 29 -8.32 -5.01 9.46
C PHE A 29 -9.47 -4.99 8.44
N TYR A 30 -9.63 -6.09 7.73
CA TYR A 30 -10.58 -6.23 6.63
C TYR A 30 -12.03 -6.21 7.12
N ASP A 31 -12.26 -6.71 8.33
CA ASP A 31 -13.55 -6.69 9.01
C ASP A 31 -13.98 -5.26 9.41
N VAL A 32 -13.04 -4.35 9.66
CA VAL A 32 -13.31 -2.96 10.03
C VAL A 32 -13.34 -2.05 8.80
N VAL A 33 -12.34 -2.14 7.93
CA VAL A 33 -12.17 -1.24 6.77
C VAL A 33 -11.93 -2.03 5.47
N PRO A 34 -12.94 -2.78 4.97
CA PRO A 34 -12.75 -3.72 3.87
C PRO A 34 -12.22 -3.09 2.58
N LYS A 35 -12.69 -1.88 2.22
CA LYS A 35 -12.22 -1.18 1.01
C LYS A 35 -10.77 -0.71 1.14
N THR A 36 -10.40 -0.15 2.28
CA THR A 36 -9.02 0.31 2.53
C THR A 36 -8.06 -0.87 2.60
N ALA A 37 -8.45 -1.93 3.30
CA ALA A 37 -7.68 -3.17 3.38
C ALA A 37 -7.49 -3.80 1.99
N GLU A 38 -8.55 -3.89 1.18
CA GLU A 38 -8.45 -4.43 -0.18
C GLU A 38 -7.58 -3.56 -1.10
N ASN A 39 -7.69 -2.22 -1.00
CA ASN A 39 -6.82 -1.32 -1.74
C ASN A 39 -5.34 -1.55 -1.39
N PHE A 40 -5.00 -1.56 -0.10
CA PHE A 40 -3.62 -1.77 0.34
C PHE A 40 -3.10 -3.15 -0.08
N ARG A 41 -3.91 -4.20 0.11
CA ARG A 41 -3.56 -5.57 -0.30
C ARG A 41 -3.26 -5.67 -1.79
N ALA A 42 -4.14 -5.12 -2.63
CA ALA A 42 -3.99 -5.18 -4.07
C ALA A 42 -2.80 -4.34 -4.58
N LEU A 43 -2.49 -3.22 -3.94
CA LEU A 43 -1.29 -2.44 -4.22
C LEU A 43 -0.01 -3.16 -3.76
N CYS A 44 -0.06 -4.02 -2.75
CA CYS A 44 1.07 -4.90 -2.41
C CYS A 44 1.30 -6.01 -3.46
N THR A 45 0.25 -6.53 -4.10
CA THR A 45 0.38 -7.62 -5.09
C THR A 45 0.57 -7.13 -6.52
N GLY A 46 0.12 -5.91 -6.83
CA GLY A 46 0.11 -5.38 -8.21
C GLY A 46 -0.93 -6.03 -9.12
N GLU A 47 -1.86 -6.83 -8.58
CA GLU A 47 -2.79 -7.65 -9.38
C GLU A 47 -3.80 -6.83 -10.22
N LYS A 48 -3.94 -5.54 -9.92
CA LYS A 48 -4.84 -4.63 -10.64
C LYS A 48 -4.22 -4.04 -11.89
N GLY A 49 -2.98 -4.42 -12.22
CA GLY A 49 -2.33 -4.10 -13.48
C GLY A 49 -1.95 -2.63 -13.59
N ILE A 50 -2.16 -2.05 -14.77
CA ILE A 50 -1.74 -0.70 -15.12
C ILE A 50 -2.92 0.26 -14.96
N SER A 51 -2.69 1.39 -14.30
CA SER A 51 -3.64 2.50 -14.25
C SER A 51 -3.91 3.02 -15.66
N SER A 52 -5.18 3.10 -16.03
CA SER A 52 -5.62 3.74 -17.27
C SER A 52 -5.40 5.26 -17.27
N LYS A 53 -5.27 5.87 -16.09
CA LYS A 53 -5.06 7.31 -15.94
C LYS A 53 -3.59 7.70 -16.08
N THR A 54 -2.71 6.95 -15.42
CA THR A 54 -1.29 7.32 -15.30
C THR A 54 -0.36 6.46 -16.14
N GLY A 55 -0.86 5.34 -16.69
CA GLY A 55 -0.04 4.37 -17.40
C GLY A 55 0.99 3.67 -16.50
N ARG A 56 0.88 3.81 -15.17
CA ARG A 56 1.78 3.17 -14.20
C ARG A 56 1.15 1.93 -13.58
N PRO A 57 1.96 0.93 -13.17
CA PRO A 57 1.47 -0.18 -12.36
C PRO A 57 0.85 0.31 -11.06
N LEU A 58 -0.32 -0.21 -10.72
CA LEU A 58 -0.95 -0.04 -9.40
C LEU A 58 -0.26 -0.99 -8.40
N HIS A 59 0.98 -0.67 -8.04
CA HIS A 59 1.85 -1.56 -7.27
C HIS A 59 2.85 -0.74 -6.44
N TYR A 60 3.04 -1.11 -5.17
CA TYR A 60 4.06 -0.51 -4.30
C TYR A 60 5.49 -0.95 -4.61
N LYS A 61 5.71 -2.05 -5.33
CA LYS A 61 7.06 -2.49 -5.67
C LYS A 61 7.79 -1.42 -6.49
N GLY A 62 8.98 -1.04 -6.02
CA GLY A 62 9.78 0.02 -6.62
C GLY A 62 9.42 1.44 -6.15
N SER A 63 8.38 1.59 -5.31
CA SER A 63 8.18 2.81 -4.52
C SER A 63 9.11 2.82 -3.29
N PHE A 64 9.14 3.93 -2.56
CA PHE A 64 10.01 4.15 -1.41
C PHE A 64 9.30 5.07 -0.41
N PHE A 65 9.84 5.15 0.81
CA PHE A 65 9.39 6.08 1.82
C PHE A 65 10.01 7.46 1.55
N HIS A 66 9.21 8.41 1.06
CA HIS A 66 9.70 9.74 0.68
C HIS A 66 9.77 10.71 1.88
N CYS A 67 9.09 10.39 2.98
CA CYS A 67 9.13 11.19 4.21
C CYS A 67 9.31 10.30 5.43
N ILE A 68 10.35 10.58 6.23
CA ILE A 68 10.66 9.85 7.47
C ILE A 68 10.77 10.88 8.59
N ILE A 69 9.90 10.79 9.58
CA ILE A 69 9.90 11.63 10.78
C ILE A 69 10.38 10.76 11.94
N LYS A 70 11.61 11.03 12.41
CA LYS A 70 12.24 10.26 13.50
C LYS A 70 11.36 10.26 14.75
N GLY A 71 11.12 9.07 15.29
CA GLY A 71 10.27 8.87 16.48
C GLY A 71 8.77 8.95 16.21
N SER A 72 8.34 9.07 14.95
CA SER A 72 6.93 9.16 14.58
C SER A 72 6.58 8.18 13.48
N MET A 73 6.77 8.55 12.21
CA MET A 73 6.20 7.81 11.09
C MET A 73 7.07 7.84 9.85
N ALA A 74 6.87 6.85 8.98
CA ALA A 74 7.40 6.82 7.63
C ALA A 74 6.24 6.80 6.64
N GLN A 75 6.28 7.69 5.65
CA GLN A 75 5.26 7.84 4.62
C GLN A 75 5.82 7.40 3.27
N GLY A 76 5.04 6.55 2.59
CA GLY A 76 5.34 6.03 1.26
C GLY A 76 4.08 5.94 0.41
N GLY A 77 4.10 5.09 -0.62
CA GLY A 77 2.94 4.81 -1.46
C GLY A 77 2.74 5.76 -2.65
N ASP A 78 3.53 6.83 -2.76
CA ASP A 78 3.60 7.65 -3.98
C ASP A 78 4.56 6.99 -4.99
N PHE A 79 3.98 6.17 -5.88
CA PHE A 79 4.70 5.43 -6.92
C PHE A 79 4.84 6.19 -8.25
N LEU A 80 4.37 7.44 -8.34
CA LEU A 80 4.46 8.24 -9.57
C LEU A 80 5.36 9.47 -9.38
N LYS A 81 5.00 10.39 -8.48
CA LYS A 81 5.70 11.66 -8.30
C LYS A 81 6.81 11.60 -7.28
N ARG A 82 6.74 10.62 -6.36
CA ARG A 82 7.79 10.34 -5.39
C ARG A 82 8.02 11.49 -4.40
N ASP A 83 7.03 12.36 -4.21
CA ASP A 83 7.12 13.57 -3.37
C ASP A 83 5.99 13.67 -2.33
N GLY A 84 5.04 12.73 -2.36
CA GLY A 84 3.90 12.68 -1.44
C GLY A 84 2.67 13.44 -1.94
N THR A 85 2.74 14.09 -3.11
CA THR A 85 1.61 14.83 -3.70
C THR A 85 0.73 13.96 -4.59
N PHE A 86 1.09 12.69 -4.79
CA PHE A 86 0.33 11.74 -5.58
C PHE A 86 -0.01 10.46 -4.80
N GLY A 87 -1.23 9.98 -5.02
CA GLY A 87 -1.68 8.65 -4.64
C GLY A 87 -2.85 8.26 -5.54
N GLU A 88 -2.83 7.02 -6.01
CA GLU A 88 -3.92 6.45 -6.80
C GLU A 88 -4.33 5.11 -6.19
N SER A 89 -5.65 4.91 -6.07
CA SER A 89 -6.21 3.68 -5.55
C SER A 89 -6.58 2.73 -6.67
N ILE A 90 -6.82 1.46 -6.31
CA ILE A 90 -7.35 0.46 -7.25
C ILE A 90 -8.78 0.76 -7.74
N TYR A 91 -9.43 1.77 -7.16
CA TYR A 91 -10.78 2.23 -7.49
C TYR A 91 -10.77 3.56 -8.27
N GLY A 92 -9.60 4.13 -8.57
CA GLY A 92 -9.43 5.47 -9.16
C GLY A 92 -8.77 6.48 -8.19
N GLU A 93 -8.94 7.78 -8.43
CA GLU A 93 -8.20 8.83 -7.70
C GLU A 93 -8.49 8.90 -6.20
N LYS A 94 -9.76 8.86 -5.82
CA LYS A 94 -10.18 8.93 -4.42
C LYS A 94 -11.35 8.01 -4.21
N PHE A 95 -11.31 7.28 -3.11
CA PHE A 95 -12.45 6.54 -2.60
C PHE A 95 -12.75 7.01 -1.17
N PRO A 96 -14.02 6.98 -0.72
CA PRO A 96 -14.36 7.34 0.64
C PRO A 96 -13.57 6.50 1.64
N GLY A 97 -12.99 7.16 2.65
CA GLY A 97 -12.45 6.45 3.81
C GLY A 97 -13.58 5.68 4.50
N GLY A 98 -13.27 4.49 5.02
CA GLY A 98 -14.16 3.85 5.98
C GLY A 98 -14.11 4.63 7.28
N GLY A 99 -15.23 5.25 7.65
CA GLY A 99 -15.38 6.16 8.79
C GLY A 99 -16.39 7.25 8.48
#